data_AF-A0A2E6GXI1-F1
#
_entry.id   AF-A0A2E6GXI1-F1
#
_cell.length_a   1.000
_cell.length_b   1.000
_cell.length_c   1.000
_cell.angle_alpha   90.00
_cell.angle_beta   90.00
_cell.angle_gamma   90.00
#
_symmetry.space_group_name_H-M   'P 1'
#
loop_
_entity.id
_entity.type
_entity.pdbx_description
1 polymer ?
#
loop_
_entity_poly.entity_id
_entity_poly.type
_entity_poly.pdbx_seq_one_letter_code
_entity_poly.pdbx_strand_id
1 'polypeptide(L)'
;MKKVANILILFALTIFVLGCDEEAEVDKIKKVETKVAVAPEKDDKEEKLNDNLTKISDPEKVAELRQKLLEEEAFKKELEFEDLQSRSFAERYKLGDTSIVEDLIETLTVGEYEDRKEAFKTLQSRYDAPSDYRIRQNELQAAILSQINDEKFGYHAIQLAGIMRINGYATLFEKEILKGESKNMGRLFYWLGGSGRSIEGLEFIETKIKSNKLDKSIQRDIISGLKQFGRSGGKTIKEKVGQIALSIYNKKVVPAKAFEDLKNSRLGYSSADNILYCLYNYGDKKVAPIATSMLKKGVREEQSLTALIRLNGEPELKRIKDYLGDSIRYDYALAPAKVFHETVNKKAEIPKLILENLNKFKNNSIRRVDKVVETLIKMDQTIWFTKLESVITSEVLMDNLLNSYAILRNNPEEIAEALYLIGLIDTPIQSSIISEAKYNDRYFGENAHIYNLLHFSGLFIDLDTSLASEQIASTVDYLFENSSNAFENTLIGTELEDENEVSITLIFNENAYLYNSNKENNCYIEMIDLLNQVLEDNDVDERFCLLSSTDEGIRYLFGDQEYVKVFKTQCGLIPPVEDSDDVEGEEDSEDEDESEENQDESQGEEEISNLN
;
A
#
# COMPACT_ATOMS: atom_id res chain seq x y z
N MET A 1 11.45 -48.32 11.83
CA MET A 1 11.22 -49.44 12.78
C MET A 1 10.23 -48.97 13.85
N LYS A 2 9.57 -49.88 14.58
CA LYS A 2 8.55 -49.52 15.60
C LYS A 2 9.18 -48.93 16.87
N LYS A 3 8.60 -47.85 17.42
CA LYS A 3 7.80 -47.89 18.66
C LYS A 3 7.14 -46.54 18.97
N VAL A 4 6.08 -46.57 19.76
CA VAL A 4 5.28 -45.44 20.26
C VAL A 4 5.22 -45.52 21.79
N ALA A 5 5.28 -44.37 22.46
CA ALA A 5 4.75 -44.10 23.81
C ALA A 5 4.62 -42.57 23.90
N ASN A 6 3.44 -41.97 23.99
CA ASN A 6 2.48 -41.98 25.11
C ASN A 6 3.11 -41.57 26.45
N ILE A 7 2.91 -40.31 26.82
CA ILE A 7 2.89 -39.84 28.21
C ILE A 7 1.61 -39.03 28.36
N LEU A 8 0.68 -39.50 29.20
CA LEU A 8 -0.32 -38.63 29.83
C LEU A 8 0.31 -38.02 31.07
N ILE A 9 0.08 -36.73 31.31
CA ILE A 9 0.31 -36.12 32.62
C ILE A 9 -1.03 -36.04 33.35
N LEU A 10 -1.06 -36.51 34.59
CA LEU A 10 -2.25 -36.61 35.43
C LEU A 10 -1.98 -35.86 36.73
N PHE A 11 -2.62 -34.69 36.92
CA PHE A 11 -2.50 -33.90 38.14
C PHE A 11 -3.87 -33.66 38.77
N ALA A 12 -4.36 -34.66 39.50
CA ALA A 12 -5.51 -34.52 40.39
C ALA A 12 -5.04 -34.03 41.77
N LEU A 13 -5.45 -32.84 42.17
CA LEU A 13 -5.10 -32.22 43.46
C LEU A 13 -5.92 -32.85 44.60
N THR A 14 -5.31 -33.77 45.35
CA THR A 14 -5.88 -34.33 46.58
C THR A 14 -5.12 -33.85 47.81
N ILE A 15 -5.71 -32.89 48.54
CA ILE A 15 -5.42 -32.65 49.96
C ILE A 15 -6.75 -32.68 50.71
N PHE A 16 -6.85 -33.54 51.72
CA PHE A 16 -8.08 -33.82 52.45
C PHE A 16 -8.09 -33.12 53.82
N VAL A 17 -9.29 -32.87 54.35
CA VAL A 17 -9.52 -32.25 55.67
C VAL A 17 -9.21 -33.22 56.82
N LEU A 18 -8.71 -32.69 57.96
CA LEU A 18 -8.89 -33.09 59.39
C LEU A 18 -7.68 -32.58 60.22
N GLY A 19 -7.80 -32.12 61.48
CA GLY A 19 -8.95 -31.90 62.37
C GLY A 19 -8.49 -31.57 63.81
N CYS A 20 -9.45 -31.37 64.75
CA CYS A 20 -9.29 -31.12 66.20
C CYS A 20 -8.70 -29.74 66.60
N ASP A 21 -9.09 -29.07 67.70
CA ASP A 21 -10.11 -29.30 68.77
C ASP A 21 -11.10 -28.07 68.81
N GLU A 22 -11.99 -27.75 69.78
CA GLU A 22 -12.26 -28.18 71.17
C GLU A 22 -13.81 -28.13 71.46
N GLU A 23 -14.30 -27.54 72.57
CA GLU A 23 -15.69 -27.72 73.07
C GLU A 23 -16.51 -26.44 73.40
N ALA A 24 -17.84 -26.62 73.45
CA ALA A 24 -18.87 -25.78 74.12
C ALA A 24 -19.17 -24.36 73.55
N GLU A 25 -20.32 -23.71 73.81
CA GLU A 25 -21.47 -24.05 74.68
C GLU A 25 -22.81 -23.67 73.98
N VAL A 26 -23.96 -24.21 74.41
CA VAL A 26 -25.29 -23.93 73.82
C VAL A 26 -26.08 -22.98 74.71
N ASP A 27 -26.57 -21.84 74.18
CA ASP A 27 -27.72 -21.18 74.83
C ASP A 27 -28.69 -20.34 73.97
N LYS A 28 -29.97 -20.46 74.35
CA LYS A 28 -31.16 -19.61 74.14
C LYS A 28 -31.36 -18.85 72.81
N ILE A 29 -32.29 -19.42 72.02
CA ILE A 29 -33.17 -18.71 71.07
C ILE A 29 -33.74 -17.41 71.68
N LYS A 30 -33.64 -16.30 70.95
CA LYS A 30 -34.54 -15.14 71.08
C LYS A 30 -35.30 -14.91 69.78
N LYS A 31 -36.59 -15.19 69.80
CA LYS A 31 -37.52 -14.79 68.73
C LYS A 31 -37.77 -13.28 68.87
N VAL A 32 -37.39 -12.51 67.86
CA VAL A 32 -37.77 -11.10 67.70
C VAL A 32 -38.38 -10.95 66.31
N GLU A 33 -39.43 -10.14 66.21
CA GLU A 33 -40.36 -10.19 65.09
C GLU A 33 -39.88 -9.42 63.86
N THR A 34 -40.42 -9.85 62.72
CA THR A 34 -40.17 -9.38 61.36
C THR A 34 -40.12 -7.86 61.26
N LYS A 35 -38.94 -7.31 60.92
CA LYS A 35 -38.91 -6.20 59.97
C LYS A 35 -38.93 -6.80 58.58
N VAL A 36 -39.77 -6.25 57.70
CA VAL A 36 -39.73 -6.58 56.27
C VAL A 36 -38.40 -6.07 55.74
N ALA A 37 -37.48 -6.98 55.43
CA ALA A 37 -36.43 -6.67 54.49
C ALA A 37 -37.12 -6.42 53.14
N VAL A 38 -36.96 -5.20 52.61
CA VAL A 38 -37.18 -4.98 51.18
C VAL A 38 -36.26 -5.98 50.48
N ALA A 39 -36.80 -6.78 49.57
CA ALA A 39 -35.95 -7.63 48.75
C ALA A 39 -34.95 -6.71 48.03
N PRO A 40 -33.64 -7.00 48.02
CA PRO A 40 -32.79 -6.32 47.06
C PRO A 40 -33.41 -6.55 45.69
N GLU A 41 -33.55 -5.48 44.91
CA GLU A 41 -33.80 -5.63 43.50
C GLU A 41 -32.69 -6.52 42.94
N LYS A 42 -33.05 -7.41 42.02
CA LYS A 42 -32.02 -8.10 41.26
C LYS A 42 -31.39 -7.04 40.37
N ASP A 43 -30.15 -6.68 40.67
CA ASP A 43 -29.23 -6.28 39.62
C ASP A 43 -29.09 -7.51 38.70
N ASP A 44 -29.87 -7.56 37.62
CA ASP A 44 -29.73 -8.61 36.60
C ASP A 44 -28.46 -8.30 35.81
N LYS A 45 -27.32 -8.78 36.33
CA LYS A 45 -25.94 -8.53 35.84
C LYS A 45 -25.63 -9.10 34.43
N GLU A 46 -26.64 -9.61 33.75
CA GLU A 46 -26.61 -10.13 32.39
C GLU A 46 -27.74 -9.45 31.64
N GLU A 47 -27.38 -8.44 30.83
CA GLU A 47 -28.31 -7.57 30.11
C GLU A 47 -28.36 -8.01 28.64
N LYS A 48 -29.53 -8.50 28.19
CA LYS A 48 -29.74 -8.84 26.78
C LYS A 48 -30.06 -7.57 26.00
N LEU A 49 -29.08 -7.00 25.30
CA LEU A 49 -29.19 -5.73 24.58
C LEU A 49 -30.01 -5.86 23.29
N ASN A 50 -29.80 -6.95 22.54
CA ASN A 50 -30.62 -7.34 21.39
C ASN A 50 -30.65 -8.87 21.27
N ASP A 51 -31.32 -9.43 20.25
CA ASP A 51 -31.52 -10.89 20.22
C ASP A 51 -30.23 -11.72 20.10
N ASN A 52 -29.16 -11.14 19.57
CA ASN A 52 -27.85 -11.77 19.36
C ASN A 52 -26.78 -11.33 20.39
N LEU A 53 -27.01 -10.24 21.15
CA LEU A 53 -26.02 -9.59 22.02
C LEU A 53 -26.40 -9.64 23.51
N THR A 54 -25.53 -10.21 24.34
CA THR A 54 -25.63 -10.18 25.81
C THR A 54 -24.42 -9.48 26.43
N LYS A 55 -24.66 -8.49 27.27
CA LYS A 55 -23.67 -7.80 28.10
C LYS A 55 -23.60 -8.44 29.48
N ILE A 56 -22.39 -8.66 29.98
CA ILE A 56 -22.10 -9.24 31.29
C ILE A 56 -21.25 -8.24 32.07
N SER A 57 -21.80 -7.76 33.19
CA SER A 57 -21.12 -6.84 34.11
C SER A 57 -20.85 -7.47 35.48
N ASP A 58 -20.94 -8.81 35.59
CA ASP A 58 -20.61 -9.54 36.82
C ASP A 58 -19.09 -9.77 36.93
N PRO A 59 -18.36 -9.14 37.88
CA PRO A 59 -16.89 -9.16 37.87
C PRO A 59 -16.28 -10.56 38.00
N GLU A 60 -16.98 -11.51 38.64
CA GLU A 60 -16.51 -12.91 38.73
C GLU A 60 -16.56 -13.62 37.36
N LYS A 61 -17.65 -13.42 36.59
CA LYS A 61 -17.80 -13.97 35.24
C LYS A 61 -16.88 -13.29 34.22
N VAL A 62 -16.74 -11.97 34.31
CA VAL A 62 -15.82 -11.22 33.43
C VAL A 62 -14.36 -11.63 33.70
N ALA A 63 -13.99 -11.94 34.95
CA ALA A 63 -12.67 -12.50 35.27
C ALA A 63 -12.47 -13.93 34.72
N GLU A 64 -13.49 -14.79 34.78
CA GLU A 64 -13.46 -16.14 34.20
C GLU A 64 -13.28 -16.12 32.68
N LEU A 65 -14.09 -15.32 31.96
CA LEU A 65 -13.96 -15.11 30.52
C LEU A 65 -12.59 -14.49 30.15
N ARG A 66 -12.12 -13.50 30.93
CA ARG A 66 -10.80 -12.88 30.74
C ARG A 66 -9.66 -13.89 30.92
N GLN A 67 -9.79 -14.87 31.81
CA GLN A 67 -8.82 -15.94 31.94
C GLN A 67 -8.86 -16.89 30.72
N LYS A 68 -10.06 -17.31 30.26
CA LYS A 68 -10.22 -18.17 29.07
C LYS A 68 -9.49 -17.59 27.85
N LEU A 69 -9.76 -16.32 27.52
CA LEU A 69 -9.15 -15.65 26.36
C LEU A 69 -7.62 -15.55 26.48
N LEU A 70 -7.08 -15.33 27.67
CA LEU A 70 -5.62 -15.26 27.89
C LEU A 70 -4.94 -16.63 27.79
N GLU A 71 -5.63 -17.71 28.17
CA GLU A 71 -5.13 -19.08 27.98
C GLU A 71 -5.14 -19.49 26.50
N GLU A 72 -6.17 -19.09 25.75
CA GLU A 72 -6.26 -19.28 24.29
C GLU A 72 -5.20 -18.48 23.53
N GLU A 73 -4.99 -17.20 23.89
CA GLU A 73 -3.95 -16.36 23.29
C GLU A 73 -2.54 -16.92 23.56
N ALA A 74 -2.30 -17.47 24.76
CA ALA A 74 -1.06 -18.14 25.11
C ALA A 74 -0.84 -19.44 24.30
N PHE A 75 -1.88 -20.25 24.14
CA PHE A 75 -1.83 -21.48 23.33
C PHE A 75 -1.61 -21.20 21.84
N LYS A 76 -2.26 -20.17 21.29
CA LYS A 76 -2.03 -19.68 19.92
C LYS A 76 -0.56 -19.26 19.72
N LYS A 77 0.02 -18.51 20.67
CA LYS A 77 1.45 -18.12 20.64
C LYS A 77 2.40 -19.31 20.75
N GLU A 78 2.02 -20.39 21.46
CA GLU A 78 2.80 -21.63 21.51
C GLU A 78 2.77 -22.37 20.16
N LEU A 79 1.60 -22.48 19.53
CA LEU A 79 1.47 -23.05 18.17
C LEU A 79 2.23 -22.24 17.10
N GLU A 80 2.14 -20.91 17.13
CA GLU A 80 2.90 -20.03 16.23
C GLU A 80 4.42 -20.21 16.42
N PHE A 81 4.88 -20.46 17.64
CA PHE A 81 6.27 -20.74 17.96
C PHE A 81 6.71 -22.15 17.49
N GLU A 82 5.86 -23.17 17.61
CA GLU A 82 6.14 -24.50 17.03
C GLU A 82 6.24 -24.47 15.50
N ASP A 83 5.31 -23.79 14.81
CA ASP A 83 5.38 -23.60 13.36
C ASP A 83 6.65 -22.83 12.97
N LEU A 84 6.97 -21.73 13.66
CA LEU A 84 8.18 -20.96 13.40
C LEU A 84 9.45 -21.80 13.60
N GLN A 85 9.49 -22.74 14.56
CA GLN A 85 10.60 -23.67 14.71
C GLN A 85 10.75 -24.66 13.54
N SER A 86 9.68 -24.99 12.82
CA SER A 86 9.72 -25.87 11.64
C SER A 86 10.36 -25.21 10.40
N ARG A 87 10.37 -23.87 10.35
CA ARG A 87 10.87 -23.07 9.23
C ARG A 87 12.39 -22.96 9.24
N SER A 88 13.00 -22.68 8.07
CA SER A 88 14.46 -22.54 7.96
C SER A 88 14.99 -21.33 8.75
N PHE A 89 16.27 -21.36 9.14
CA PHE A 89 16.91 -20.24 9.86
C PHE A 89 16.79 -18.89 9.14
N ALA A 90 16.77 -18.89 7.80
CA ALA A 90 16.59 -17.68 7.01
C ALA A 90 15.14 -17.15 7.03
N GLU A 91 14.14 -18.02 7.15
CA GLU A 91 12.73 -17.64 7.30
C GLU A 91 12.45 -17.17 8.72
N ARG A 92 12.96 -17.87 9.73
CA ARG A 92 12.93 -17.46 11.14
C ARG A 92 13.53 -16.07 11.32
N TYR A 93 14.71 -15.81 10.74
CA TYR A 93 15.33 -14.48 10.74
C TYR A 93 14.46 -13.42 10.05
N LYS A 94 13.85 -13.76 8.91
CA LYS A 94 12.94 -12.87 8.15
C LYS A 94 11.70 -12.48 8.97
N LEU A 95 11.23 -13.38 9.84
CA LEU A 95 10.11 -13.19 10.77
C LEU A 95 10.51 -12.56 12.12
N GLY A 96 11.79 -12.24 12.32
CA GLY A 96 12.27 -11.50 13.50
C GLY A 96 12.97 -12.34 14.57
N ASP A 97 13.09 -13.66 14.42
CA ASP A 97 13.87 -14.50 15.34
C ASP A 97 15.36 -14.19 15.20
N THR A 98 15.92 -13.47 16.17
CA THR A 98 17.35 -13.13 16.21
C THR A 98 18.21 -14.15 16.96
N SER A 99 17.64 -15.24 17.50
CA SER A 99 18.41 -16.26 18.22
C SER A 99 19.28 -17.09 17.27
N ILE A 100 18.74 -17.46 16.11
CA ILE A 100 19.37 -18.28 15.07
C ILE A 100 20.44 -17.56 14.22
N VAL A 101 20.96 -16.41 14.68
CA VAL A 101 21.92 -15.61 13.92
C VAL A 101 23.25 -16.33 13.75
N GLU A 102 23.70 -17.11 14.74
CA GLU A 102 24.92 -17.91 14.63
C GLU A 102 24.74 -19.08 13.63
N ASP A 103 23.64 -19.83 13.73
CA ASP A 103 23.30 -20.92 12.80
C ASP A 103 23.15 -20.41 11.35
N LEU A 104 22.57 -19.22 11.16
CA LEU A 104 22.43 -18.58 9.85
C LEU A 104 23.78 -18.12 9.29
N ILE A 105 24.72 -17.67 10.14
CA ILE A 105 26.10 -17.37 9.74
C ILE A 105 26.84 -18.64 9.33
N GLU A 106 26.74 -19.73 10.09
CA GLU A 106 27.33 -21.02 9.73
C GLU A 106 26.74 -21.52 8.40
N THR A 107 25.41 -21.53 8.29
CA THR A 107 24.68 -21.86 7.06
C THR A 107 25.24 -21.09 5.87
N LEU A 108 25.22 -19.75 5.90
CA LEU A 108 25.61 -18.90 4.76
C LEU A 108 27.10 -18.99 4.39
N THR A 109 27.98 -19.42 5.29
CA THR A 109 29.44 -19.43 5.08
C THR A 109 30.00 -20.81 4.75
N VAL A 110 29.58 -21.87 5.44
CA VAL A 110 30.14 -23.24 5.34
C VAL A 110 29.09 -24.34 5.09
N GLY A 111 27.80 -24.02 5.15
CA GLY A 111 26.71 -24.98 4.88
C GLY A 111 26.69 -25.57 3.46
N GLU A 112 25.78 -26.51 3.23
CA GLU A 112 25.68 -27.22 1.95
C GLU A 112 25.11 -26.35 0.81
N TYR A 113 25.31 -26.80 -0.43
CA TYR A 113 25.14 -25.92 -1.60
C TYR A 113 23.72 -25.36 -1.77
N GLU A 114 22.70 -26.20 -1.58
CA GLU A 114 21.29 -25.79 -1.73
C GLU A 114 20.82 -24.96 -0.53
N ASP A 115 21.18 -25.35 0.71
CA ASP A 115 20.83 -24.62 1.93
C ASP A 115 21.37 -23.18 1.90
N ARG A 116 22.63 -23.01 1.48
CA ARG A 116 23.25 -21.69 1.25
C ARG A 116 22.50 -20.88 0.21
N LYS A 117 22.18 -21.51 -0.92
CA LYS A 117 21.50 -20.91 -2.07
C LYS A 117 20.08 -20.48 -1.71
N GLU A 118 19.38 -21.24 -0.88
CA GLU A 118 18.05 -20.90 -0.39
C GLU A 118 18.10 -19.81 0.69
N ALA A 119 18.97 -19.94 1.70
CA ALA A 119 19.16 -18.89 2.70
C ALA A 119 19.49 -17.53 2.05
N PHE A 120 20.37 -17.51 1.04
CA PHE A 120 20.63 -16.29 0.27
C PHE A 120 19.41 -15.74 -0.47
N LYS A 121 18.51 -16.57 -1.01
CA LYS A 121 17.26 -16.12 -1.68
C LYS A 121 16.23 -15.63 -0.68
N THR A 122 15.96 -16.40 0.37
CA THR A 122 14.97 -16.08 1.41
C THR A 122 15.25 -14.72 2.01
N LEU A 123 16.51 -14.45 2.38
CA LEU A 123 16.92 -13.16 2.93
C LEU A 123 16.80 -11.97 1.94
N GLN A 124 16.75 -12.23 0.62
CA GLN A 124 16.49 -11.21 -0.41
C GLN A 124 14.99 -10.90 -0.58
N SER A 125 14.12 -11.83 -0.19
CA SER A 125 12.68 -11.66 -0.30
C SER A 125 12.15 -10.70 0.76
N ARG A 126 11.04 -10.04 0.43
CA ARG A 126 10.17 -9.35 1.40
C ARG A 126 8.73 -9.90 1.38
N TYR A 127 8.51 -10.98 0.64
CA TYR A 127 7.28 -11.74 0.70
C TYR A 127 7.21 -12.46 2.06
N ASP A 128 6.05 -12.44 2.71
CA ASP A 128 5.81 -12.85 4.12
C ASP A 128 6.87 -12.31 5.11
N ALA A 129 7.25 -11.04 4.97
CA ALA A 129 8.17 -10.36 5.88
C ALA A 129 7.52 -9.12 6.49
N PRO A 130 7.76 -8.78 7.77
CA PRO A 130 7.38 -7.51 8.35
C PRO A 130 7.86 -6.32 7.50
N SER A 131 7.08 -5.23 7.45
CA SER A 131 7.36 -4.05 6.62
C SER A 131 8.75 -3.43 6.91
N ASP A 132 9.18 -3.51 8.17
CA ASP A 132 10.46 -3.02 8.70
C ASP A 132 11.64 -4.00 8.55
N TYR A 133 11.42 -5.21 8.00
CA TYR A 133 12.42 -6.28 7.92
C TYR A 133 13.71 -5.82 7.23
N ARG A 134 14.83 -5.77 7.98
CA ARG A 134 16.17 -5.46 7.48
C ARG A 134 17.19 -6.33 8.21
N ILE A 135 18.31 -6.65 7.56
CA ILE A 135 19.43 -7.35 8.20
C ILE A 135 20.17 -6.35 9.12
N ARG A 136 20.06 -6.51 10.44
CA ARG A 136 20.53 -5.53 11.44
C ARG A 136 21.86 -5.91 12.12
N GLN A 137 22.08 -7.19 12.41
CA GLN A 137 23.28 -7.68 13.12
C GLN A 137 24.54 -7.48 12.28
N ASN A 138 25.64 -7.03 12.89
CA ASN A 138 26.86 -6.66 12.17
C ASN A 138 27.64 -7.90 11.71
N GLU A 139 27.51 -8.98 12.46
CA GLU A 139 28.17 -10.27 12.33
C GLU A 139 27.61 -10.99 11.08
N LEU A 140 26.29 -11.02 10.95
CA LEU A 140 25.57 -11.54 9.78
C LEU A 140 25.83 -10.67 8.53
N GLN A 141 25.87 -9.35 8.68
CA GLN A 141 26.26 -8.45 7.60
C GLN A 141 27.70 -8.69 7.11
N ALA A 142 28.64 -8.87 8.04
CA ALA A 142 30.04 -9.20 7.72
C ALA A 142 30.17 -10.59 7.08
N ALA A 143 29.43 -11.58 7.56
CA ALA A 143 29.36 -12.91 6.97
C ALA A 143 28.89 -12.85 5.51
N ILE A 144 27.78 -12.15 5.23
CA ILE A 144 27.27 -11.96 3.86
C ILE A 144 28.31 -11.23 2.98
N LEU A 145 28.89 -10.14 3.47
CA LEU A 145 29.91 -9.39 2.72
C LEU A 145 31.20 -10.17 2.47
N SER A 146 31.56 -11.13 3.32
CA SER A 146 32.72 -11.99 3.09
C SER A 146 32.59 -12.86 1.83
N GLN A 147 31.35 -13.24 1.47
CA GLN A 147 31.08 -14.21 0.40
C GLN A 147 31.02 -13.61 -1.01
N ILE A 148 31.16 -12.29 -1.19
CA ILE A 148 30.98 -11.64 -2.51
C ILE A 148 31.98 -12.08 -3.60
N ASN A 149 33.11 -12.64 -3.18
CA ASN A 149 34.17 -13.16 -4.04
C ASN A 149 34.17 -14.71 -4.13
N ASP A 150 33.22 -15.39 -3.50
CA ASP A 150 33.04 -16.84 -3.67
C ASP A 150 32.65 -17.17 -5.12
N GLU A 151 33.20 -18.25 -5.68
CA GLU A 151 33.02 -18.60 -7.09
C GLU A 151 31.60 -19.06 -7.44
N LYS A 152 30.85 -19.56 -6.46
CA LYS A 152 29.47 -20.06 -6.61
C LYS A 152 28.45 -19.07 -6.05
N PHE A 153 28.72 -18.52 -4.87
CA PHE A 153 27.80 -17.71 -4.08
C PHE A 153 28.02 -16.20 -4.22
N GLY A 154 29.14 -15.75 -4.78
CA GLY A 154 29.45 -14.33 -4.91
C GLY A 154 28.32 -13.52 -5.58
N TYR A 155 27.69 -14.07 -6.62
CA TYR A 155 26.52 -13.42 -7.25
C TYR A 155 25.37 -13.21 -6.26
N HIS A 156 25.05 -14.22 -5.45
CA HIS A 156 23.96 -14.20 -4.47
C HIS A 156 24.27 -13.28 -3.28
N ALA A 157 25.51 -13.30 -2.77
CA ALA A 157 25.97 -12.40 -1.71
C ALA A 157 25.94 -10.92 -2.16
N ILE A 158 26.40 -10.64 -3.39
CA ILE A 158 26.32 -9.31 -4.01
C ILE A 158 24.87 -8.86 -4.18
N GLN A 159 23.99 -9.78 -4.57
CA GLN A 159 22.56 -9.53 -4.74
C GLN A 159 21.88 -9.17 -3.42
N LEU A 160 22.12 -9.96 -2.36
CA LEU A 160 21.58 -9.72 -1.02
C LEU A 160 22.07 -8.41 -0.42
N ALA A 161 23.38 -8.16 -0.44
CA ALA A 161 23.94 -6.92 0.10
C ALA A 161 23.46 -5.67 -0.65
N GLY A 162 23.19 -5.78 -1.95
CA GLY A 162 22.62 -4.70 -2.76
C GLY A 162 21.13 -4.43 -2.51
N ILE A 163 20.31 -5.49 -2.39
CA ILE A 163 18.87 -5.38 -2.09
C ILE A 163 18.65 -4.82 -0.69
N MET A 164 19.33 -5.39 0.31
CA MET A 164 19.16 -5.04 1.72
C MET A 164 20.02 -3.85 2.18
N ARG A 165 20.86 -3.31 1.28
CA ARG A 165 21.77 -2.17 1.52
C ARG A 165 22.70 -2.36 2.73
N ILE A 166 23.23 -3.57 2.88
CA ILE A 166 24.08 -3.99 4.01
C ILE A 166 25.22 -3.00 4.27
N ASN A 167 25.46 -2.64 5.53
CA ASN A 167 26.42 -1.60 5.89
C ASN A 167 27.82 -1.90 5.34
N GLY A 168 28.41 -0.91 4.65
CA GLY A 168 29.72 -1.03 4.01
C GLY A 168 29.73 -1.63 2.59
N TYR A 169 28.60 -2.12 2.06
CA TYR A 169 28.56 -2.77 0.74
C TYR A 169 29.18 -1.92 -0.39
N ALA A 170 28.89 -0.61 -0.43
CA ALA A 170 29.32 0.27 -1.50
C ALA A 170 30.86 0.40 -1.58
N THR A 171 31.51 0.68 -0.44
CA THR A 171 32.98 0.78 -0.35
C THR A 171 33.67 -0.52 -0.71
N LEU A 172 33.08 -1.66 -0.34
CA LEU A 172 33.62 -2.97 -0.69
C LEU A 172 33.41 -3.29 -2.18
N PHE A 173 32.24 -2.99 -2.75
CA PHE A 173 31.97 -3.23 -4.17
C PHE A 173 32.86 -2.36 -5.06
N GLU A 174 33.06 -1.10 -4.70
CA GLU A 174 34.02 -0.19 -5.35
C GLU A 174 35.44 -0.77 -5.35
N LYS A 175 35.94 -1.20 -4.18
CA LYS A 175 37.26 -1.82 -4.05
C LYS A 175 37.44 -3.04 -4.96
N GLU A 176 36.45 -3.94 -5.01
CA GLU A 176 36.54 -5.16 -5.84
C GLU A 176 36.34 -4.89 -7.34
N ILE A 177 35.59 -3.84 -7.72
CA ILE A 177 35.54 -3.34 -9.10
C ILE A 177 36.90 -2.79 -9.52
N LEU A 178 37.55 -1.98 -8.67
CA LEU A 178 38.82 -1.31 -8.98
C LEU A 178 40.01 -2.28 -9.11
N LYS A 179 39.99 -3.42 -8.41
CA LYS A 179 40.89 -4.57 -8.72
C LYS A 179 40.70 -5.06 -10.16
N GLY A 180 39.46 -5.16 -10.61
CA GLY A 180 39.10 -5.63 -11.94
C GLY A 180 39.18 -7.13 -12.17
N GLU A 181 39.31 -7.91 -11.09
CA GLU A 181 39.50 -9.37 -11.08
C GLU A 181 38.19 -10.15 -10.86
N SER A 182 37.16 -9.51 -10.29
CA SER A 182 35.91 -10.20 -9.91
C SER A 182 35.10 -10.66 -11.12
N LYS A 183 34.75 -11.96 -11.14
CA LYS A 183 33.82 -12.56 -12.12
C LYS A 183 32.44 -11.88 -12.12
N ASN A 184 32.05 -11.24 -11.00
CA ASN A 184 30.75 -10.60 -10.81
C ASN A 184 30.77 -9.06 -11.03
N MET A 185 31.82 -8.50 -11.66
CA MET A 185 32.03 -7.05 -11.82
C MET A 185 30.81 -6.26 -12.32
N GLY A 186 30.03 -6.82 -13.26
CA GLY A 186 28.80 -6.18 -13.74
C GLY A 186 27.73 -5.99 -12.65
N ARG A 187 27.60 -6.96 -11.75
CA ARG A 187 26.61 -6.97 -10.67
C ARG A 187 27.04 -6.12 -9.47
N LEU A 188 28.35 -6.13 -9.15
CA LEU A 188 28.95 -5.18 -8.20
C LEU A 188 28.64 -3.73 -8.62
N PHE A 189 28.90 -3.39 -9.89
CA PHE A 189 28.69 -2.04 -10.41
C PHE A 189 27.20 -1.65 -10.49
N TYR A 190 26.31 -2.60 -10.83
CA TYR A 190 24.87 -2.36 -10.81
C TYR A 190 24.38 -1.88 -9.44
N TRP A 191 24.77 -2.59 -8.37
CA TRP A 191 24.33 -2.26 -7.00
C TRP A 191 25.10 -1.09 -6.39
N LEU A 192 26.39 -0.92 -6.71
CA LEU A 192 27.16 0.27 -6.34
C LEU A 192 26.48 1.54 -6.88
N GLY A 193 25.96 1.50 -8.12
CA GLY A 193 25.20 2.60 -8.70
C GLY A 193 23.94 2.97 -7.90
N GLY A 194 23.33 2.02 -7.19
CA GLY A 194 22.23 2.28 -6.27
C GLY A 194 22.60 3.22 -5.11
N SER A 195 23.87 3.24 -4.69
CA SER A 195 24.37 4.15 -3.65
C SER A 195 24.55 5.59 -4.12
N GLY A 196 24.66 5.83 -5.43
CA GLY A 196 24.98 7.14 -6.00
C GLY A 196 26.40 7.65 -5.74
N ARG A 197 27.29 6.81 -5.17
CA ARG A 197 28.67 7.12 -4.78
C ARG A 197 29.67 6.30 -5.62
N SER A 198 30.96 6.64 -5.55
CA SER A 198 32.05 6.26 -6.46
C SER A 198 32.06 7.03 -7.78
N ILE A 199 33.07 7.91 -7.97
CA ILE A 199 33.39 8.46 -9.30
C ILE A 199 34.46 7.59 -9.98
N GLU A 200 35.35 7.01 -9.18
CA GLU A 200 36.46 6.13 -9.52
C GLU A 200 35.97 4.87 -10.26
N GLY A 201 34.91 4.23 -9.77
CA GLY A 201 34.25 3.09 -10.42
C GLY A 201 33.62 3.45 -11.77
N LEU A 202 33.10 4.67 -11.91
CA LEU A 202 32.62 5.20 -13.21
C LEU A 202 33.79 5.43 -14.18
N GLU A 203 34.92 5.97 -13.71
CA GLU A 203 36.12 6.19 -14.55
C GLU A 203 36.81 4.89 -14.97
N PHE A 204 36.81 3.89 -14.09
CA PHE A 204 37.28 2.53 -14.39
C PHE A 204 36.44 1.88 -15.49
N ILE A 205 35.10 1.91 -15.37
CA ILE A 205 34.19 1.39 -16.40
C ILE A 205 34.26 2.22 -17.69
N GLU A 206 34.38 3.54 -17.60
CA GLU A 206 34.63 4.41 -18.76
C GLU A 206 35.91 3.98 -19.49
N THR A 207 36.97 3.63 -18.77
CA THR A 207 38.25 3.17 -19.33
C THR A 207 38.12 1.80 -20.01
N LYS A 208 37.36 0.85 -19.44
CA LYS A 208 37.04 -0.44 -20.07
C LYS A 208 36.24 -0.23 -21.39
N ILE A 209 35.28 0.69 -21.39
CA ILE A 209 34.50 1.07 -22.60
C ILE A 209 35.41 1.77 -23.64
N LYS A 210 36.23 2.74 -23.23
CA LYS A 210 37.17 3.47 -24.10
C LYS A 210 38.19 2.54 -24.76
N SER A 211 38.65 1.50 -24.06
CA SER A 211 39.59 0.50 -24.59
C SER A 211 38.96 -0.68 -25.35
N ASN A 212 37.63 -0.73 -25.52
CA ASN A 212 36.89 -1.88 -26.07
C ASN A 212 37.12 -3.20 -25.28
N LYS A 213 37.48 -3.11 -23.99
CA LYS A 213 37.74 -4.26 -23.09
C LYS A 213 36.55 -4.56 -22.15
N LEU A 214 35.35 -4.15 -22.53
CA LEU A 214 34.13 -4.49 -21.81
C LEU A 214 33.56 -5.81 -22.35
N ASP A 215 33.41 -6.81 -21.49
CA ASP A 215 32.75 -8.07 -21.87
C ASP A 215 31.23 -7.85 -22.09
N LYS A 216 30.69 -8.55 -23.08
CA LYS A 216 29.26 -8.56 -23.41
C LYS A 216 28.43 -9.18 -22.30
N SER A 217 28.97 -10.16 -21.55
CA SER A 217 28.24 -10.85 -20.46
C SER A 217 27.72 -9.86 -19.41
N ILE A 218 28.58 -8.91 -18.99
CA ILE A 218 28.29 -7.88 -17.99
C ILE A 218 27.67 -6.61 -18.57
N GLN A 219 27.68 -6.43 -19.90
CA GLN A 219 27.32 -5.17 -20.55
C GLN A 219 25.91 -4.67 -20.16
N ARG A 220 24.94 -5.58 -20.03
CA ARG A 220 23.56 -5.26 -19.60
C ARG A 220 23.55 -4.64 -18.21
N ASP A 221 24.20 -5.29 -17.25
CA ASP A 221 24.20 -4.89 -15.84
C ASP A 221 25.02 -3.61 -15.63
N ILE A 222 26.08 -3.40 -16.40
CA ILE A 222 26.82 -2.12 -16.45
C ILE A 222 25.92 -0.98 -16.97
N ILE A 223 25.19 -1.19 -18.07
CA ILE A 223 24.31 -0.16 -18.64
C ILE A 223 23.13 0.15 -17.69
N SER A 224 22.56 -0.86 -17.03
CA SER A 224 21.55 -0.68 -15.99
C SER A 224 22.13 0.01 -14.73
N GLY A 225 23.37 -0.29 -14.36
CA GLY A 225 24.08 0.38 -13.27
C GLY A 225 24.26 1.88 -13.51
N LEU A 226 24.61 2.30 -14.73
CA LEU A 226 24.69 3.72 -15.10
C LEU A 226 23.36 4.46 -14.87
N LYS A 227 22.21 3.80 -15.09
CA LYS A 227 20.88 4.35 -14.80
C LYS A 227 20.62 4.48 -13.30
N GLN A 228 21.15 3.58 -12.46
CA GLN A 228 21.09 3.72 -11.00
C GLN A 228 22.00 4.85 -10.51
N PHE A 229 23.26 4.90 -10.96
CA PHE A 229 24.19 6.01 -10.68
C PHE A 229 23.55 7.38 -11.05
N GLY A 230 22.92 7.46 -12.22
CA GLY A 230 22.23 8.66 -12.68
C GLY A 230 21.00 9.03 -11.84
N ARG A 231 20.33 8.08 -11.19
CA ARG A 231 19.21 8.35 -10.28
C ARG A 231 19.70 8.83 -8.91
N SER A 232 20.46 7.97 -8.22
CA SER A 232 20.93 8.21 -6.84
C SER A 232 22.04 9.26 -6.72
N GLY A 233 22.78 9.55 -7.78
CA GLY A 233 24.01 10.34 -7.72
C GLY A 233 23.82 11.86 -7.59
N GLY A 234 24.85 12.52 -7.05
CA GLY A 234 24.99 13.98 -7.11
C GLY A 234 25.31 14.51 -8.51
N LYS A 235 25.43 15.84 -8.65
CA LYS A 235 25.66 16.53 -9.94
C LYS A 235 26.84 15.94 -10.74
N THR A 236 28.01 15.79 -10.13
CA THR A 236 29.23 15.25 -10.77
C THR A 236 29.04 13.83 -11.30
N ILE A 237 28.34 12.99 -10.53
CA ILE A 237 28.02 11.60 -10.91
C ILE A 237 27.07 11.58 -12.11
N LYS A 238 26.02 12.41 -12.10
CA LYS A 238 25.07 12.57 -13.21
C LYS A 238 25.79 13.04 -14.48
N GLU A 239 26.62 14.08 -14.40
CA GLU A 239 27.42 14.57 -15.54
C GLU A 239 28.35 13.49 -16.10
N LYS A 240 29.02 12.71 -15.24
CA LYS A 240 29.87 11.58 -15.67
C LYS A 240 29.07 10.46 -16.34
N VAL A 241 27.90 10.10 -15.79
CA VAL A 241 26.97 9.13 -16.42
C VAL A 241 26.55 9.58 -17.82
N GLY A 242 26.26 10.87 -18.02
CA GLY A 242 25.97 11.44 -19.34
C GLY A 242 27.13 11.28 -20.34
N GLN A 243 28.36 11.55 -19.91
CA GLN A 243 29.58 11.37 -20.72
C GLN A 243 29.84 9.91 -21.10
N ILE A 244 29.62 8.98 -20.16
CA ILE A 244 29.77 7.54 -20.40
C ILE A 244 28.69 7.02 -21.35
N ALA A 245 27.42 7.41 -21.16
CA ALA A 245 26.33 7.02 -22.05
C ALA A 245 26.55 7.51 -23.49
N LEU A 246 27.07 8.74 -23.67
CA LEU A 246 27.45 9.28 -24.97
C LEU A 246 28.61 8.50 -25.60
N SER A 247 29.57 8.05 -24.79
CA SER A 247 30.68 7.21 -25.24
C SER A 247 30.22 5.81 -25.69
N ILE A 248 29.28 5.20 -24.97
CA ILE A 248 28.64 3.91 -25.32
C ILE A 248 27.86 4.03 -26.64
N TYR A 249 27.07 5.08 -26.80
CA TYR A 249 26.30 5.36 -28.02
C TYR A 249 27.21 5.56 -29.24
N ASN A 250 28.19 6.47 -29.14
CA ASN A 250 29.10 6.79 -30.25
C ASN A 250 29.96 5.59 -30.69
N LYS A 251 30.33 4.71 -29.76
CA LYS A 251 31.03 3.45 -30.05
C LYS A 251 30.14 2.32 -30.57
N LYS A 252 28.82 2.53 -30.67
CA LYS A 252 27.83 1.51 -31.11
C LYS A 252 27.88 0.24 -30.26
N VAL A 253 28.19 0.37 -28.97
CA VAL A 253 28.23 -0.74 -27.99
C VAL A 253 26.84 -1.37 -27.84
N VAL A 254 25.78 -0.57 -27.97
CA VAL A 254 24.43 -1.04 -28.27
C VAL A 254 24.18 -0.87 -29.78
N PRO A 255 23.70 -1.90 -30.52
CA PRO A 255 23.44 -1.79 -31.95
C PRO A 255 22.36 -0.74 -32.29
N ALA A 256 22.51 -0.07 -33.44
CA ALA A 256 21.56 0.98 -33.87
C ALA A 256 20.11 0.49 -33.94
N LYS A 257 19.88 -0.73 -34.45
CA LYS A 257 18.53 -1.33 -34.53
C LYS A 257 17.83 -1.38 -33.16
N ALA A 258 18.56 -1.69 -32.09
CA ALA A 258 17.97 -1.79 -30.75
C ALA A 258 17.44 -0.44 -30.20
N PHE A 259 17.81 0.70 -30.79
CA PHE A 259 17.19 2.00 -30.52
C PHE A 259 15.96 2.25 -31.42
N GLU A 260 15.95 1.70 -32.64
CA GLU A 260 14.84 1.82 -33.60
C GLU A 260 13.66 0.93 -33.21
N ASP A 261 13.95 -0.27 -32.70
CA ASP A 261 12.98 -1.21 -32.11
C ASP A 261 12.21 -0.60 -30.91
N LEU A 262 12.73 0.49 -30.29
CA LEU A 262 12.03 1.23 -29.23
C LEU A 262 10.83 2.06 -29.71
N LYS A 263 10.63 2.20 -31.03
CA LYS A 263 9.47 2.93 -31.57
C LYS A 263 8.14 2.27 -31.17
N ASN A 264 8.10 0.93 -31.23
CA ASN A 264 6.87 0.15 -31.05
C ASN A 264 6.84 -0.62 -29.71
N SER A 265 7.86 -0.47 -28.86
CA SER A 265 7.93 -1.17 -27.57
C SER A 265 7.32 -0.34 -26.44
N ARG A 266 6.73 -1.01 -25.45
CA ARG A 266 6.42 -0.40 -24.15
C ARG A 266 7.71 0.17 -23.51
N LEU A 267 7.57 1.13 -22.59
CA LEU A 267 8.70 1.56 -21.75
C LEU A 267 9.23 0.35 -20.96
N GLY A 268 10.55 0.18 -20.91
CA GLY A 268 11.14 -1.05 -20.35
C GLY A 268 12.67 -1.05 -20.37
N TYR A 269 13.25 -1.84 -19.48
CA TYR A 269 14.65 -1.75 -19.03
C TYR A 269 15.72 -2.27 -20.01
N SER A 270 15.52 -2.11 -21.32
CA SER A 270 16.50 -2.53 -22.33
C SER A 270 17.78 -1.68 -22.29
N SER A 271 18.89 -2.24 -22.78
CA SER A 271 20.16 -1.50 -22.86
C SER A 271 20.07 -0.23 -23.72
N ALA A 272 19.18 -0.19 -24.72
CA ALA A 272 18.96 0.99 -25.53
C ALA A 272 18.16 2.06 -24.79
N ASP A 273 17.07 1.66 -24.12
CA ASP A 273 16.20 2.55 -23.33
C ASP A 273 16.95 3.15 -22.14
N ASN A 274 17.74 2.33 -21.43
CA ASN A 274 18.61 2.79 -20.33
C ASN A 274 19.69 3.78 -20.80
N ILE A 275 20.24 3.63 -22.02
CA ILE A 275 21.18 4.61 -22.58
C ILE A 275 20.47 5.89 -23.02
N LEU A 276 19.31 5.83 -23.66
CA LEU A 276 18.52 7.04 -23.97
C LEU A 276 18.14 7.78 -22.69
N TYR A 277 17.69 7.09 -21.65
CA TYR A 277 17.39 7.68 -20.34
C TYR A 277 18.60 8.45 -19.77
N CYS A 278 19.79 7.85 -19.76
CA CYS A 278 21.00 8.52 -19.26
C CYS A 278 21.43 9.71 -20.12
N LEU A 279 21.33 9.60 -21.45
CA LEU A 279 21.61 10.70 -22.38
C LEU A 279 20.64 11.88 -22.18
N TYR A 280 19.34 11.57 -22.11
CA TYR A 280 18.26 12.56 -22.09
C TYR A 280 18.19 13.32 -20.77
N ASN A 281 18.40 12.65 -19.64
CA ASN A 281 18.39 13.28 -18.32
C ASN A 281 19.73 13.95 -17.96
N TYR A 282 20.89 13.34 -18.30
CA TYR A 282 22.19 13.75 -17.75
C TYR A 282 23.25 14.14 -18.79
N GLY A 283 22.98 13.99 -20.08
CA GLY A 283 23.89 14.41 -21.15
C GLY A 283 24.01 15.92 -21.31
N ASP A 284 25.08 16.36 -21.98
CA ASP A 284 25.30 17.76 -22.38
C ASP A 284 24.72 18.08 -23.78
N LYS A 285 24.96 19.29 -24.30
CA LYS A 285 24.44 19.72 -25.61
C LYS A 285 24.85 18.84 -26.80
N LYS A 286 25.88 17.98 -26.67
CA LYS A 286 26.26 17.00 -27.71
C LYS A 286 25.19 15.91 -27.90
N VAL A 287 24.22 15.79 -26.98
CA VAL A 287 23.07 14.87 -27.09
C VAL A 287 21.93 15.45 -27.95
N ALA A 288 21.84 16.77 -28.15
CA ALA A 288 20.73 17.37 -28.90
C ALA A 288 20.58 16.84 -30.36
N PRO A 289 21.67 16.54 -31.11
CA PRO A 289 21.56 15.83 -32.39
C PRO A 289 21.00 14.40 -32.29
N ILE A 290 21.29 13.69 -31.19
CA ILE A 290 20.79 12.33 -30.94
C ILE A 290 19.29 12.39 -30.64
N ALA A 291 18.86 13.25 -29.71
CA ALA A 291 17.45 13.45 -29.39
C ALA A 291 16.64 13.93 -30.62
N THR A 292 17.20 14.84 -31.43
CA THR A 292 16.61 15.26 -32.71
C THR A 292 16.45 14.09 -33.70
N SER A 293 17.42 13.17 -33.74
CA SER A 293 17.38 11.99 -34.61
C SER A 293 16.33 10.97 -34.17
N MET A 294 16.24 10.69 -32.87
CA MET A 294 15.24 9.76 -32.31
C MET A 294 13.82 10.30 -32.44
N LEU A 295 13.61 11.59 -32.13
CA LEU A 295 12.32 12.27 -32.33
C LEU A 295 11.88 12.19 -33.80
N LYS A 296 12.78 12.45 -34.77
CA LYS A 296 12.49 12.29 -36.21
C LYS A 296 12.13 10.87 -36.64
N LYS A 297 12.48 9.84 -35.87
CA LYS A 297 12.12 8.43 -36.12
C LYS A 297 10.81 8.00 -35.45
N GLY A 298 10.26 8.82 -34.54
CA GLY A 298 9.19 8.42 -33.64
C GLY A 298 9.67 7.60 -32.43
N VAL A 299 10.97 7.58 -32.15
CA VAL A 299 11.55 6.84 -31.01
C VAL A 299 11.43 7.70 -29.76
N ARG A 300 10.61 7.28 -28.80
CA ARG A 300 10.45 7.92 -27.48
C ARG A 300 10.22 9.43 -27.63
N GLU A 301 9.19 9.83 -28.39
CA GLU A 301 8.99 11.22 -28.85
C GLU A 301 8.92 12.21 -27.68
N GLU A 302 8.04 11.97 -26.71
CA GLU A 302 7.88 12.77 -25.49
C GLU A 302 9.22 12.96 -24.73
N GLN A 303 9.95 11.88 -24.46
CA GLN A 303 11.21 11.96 -23.72
C GLN A 303 12.33 12.63 -24.54
N SER A 304 12.30 12.46 -25.87
CA SER A 304 13.22 13.14 -26.79
C SER A 304 12.93 14.63 -26.90
N LEU A 305 11.66 15.04 -26.87
CA LEU A 305 11.24 16.45 -26.87
C LEU A 305 11.61 17.13 -25.55
N THR A 306 11.32 16.48 -24.41
CA THR A 306 11.77 16.90 -23.07
C THR A 306 13.29 17.07 -22.99
N ALA A 307 14.06 16.14 -23.57
CA ALA A 307 15.52 16.25 -23.64
C ALA A 307 15.99 17.45 -24.47
N LEU A 308 15.36 17.74 -25.61
CA LEU A 308 15.68 18.91 -26.42
C LEU A 308 15.42 20.22 -25.67
N ILE A 309 14.30 20.31 -24.95
CA ILE A 309 13.95 21.48 -24.12
C ILE A 309 15.03 21.71 -23.05
N ARG A 310 15.43 20.67 -22.31
CA ARG A 310 16.51 20.76 -21.30
C ARG A 310 17.86 21.21 -21.90
N LEU A 311 18.16 20.84 -23.14
CA LEU A 311 19.46 21.08 -23.77
C LEU A 311 19.54 22.41 -24.55
N ASN A 312 18.44 22.84 -25.15
CA ASN A 312 18.39 23.99 -26.06
C ASN A 312 17.62 25.18 -25.46
N GLY A 313 16.61 24.95 -24.62
CA GLY A 313 15.76 25.99 -24.04
C GLY A 313 14.75 26.56 -25.03
N GLU A 314 14.62 27.89 -25.04
CA GLU A 314 13.62 28.64 -25.84
C GLU A 314 13.46 28.24 -27.32
N PRO A 315 14.50 27.87 -28.10
CA PRO A 315 14.34 27.53 -29.51
C PRO A 315 13.37 26.37 -29.80
N GLU A 316 13.12 25.50 -28.82
CA GLU A 316 12.18 24.38 -28.98
C GLU A 316 10.70 24.79 -28.82
N LEU A 317 10.40 26.04 -28.42
CA LEU A 317 9.03 26.58 -28.32
C LEU A 317 8.24 26.38 -29.62
N LYS A 318 8.88 26.58 -30.77
CA LYS A 318 8.24 26.32 -32.06
C LYS A 318 7.84 24.86 -32.18
N ARG A 319 8.71 23.92 -31.80
CA ARG A 319 8.45 22.48 -31.92
C ARG A 319 7.33 22.02 -30.98
N ILE A 320 7.22 22.62 -29.79
CA ILE A 320 6.10 22.41 -28.88
C ILE A 320 4.80 22.92 -29.52
N LYS A 321 4.80 24.12 -30.11
CA LYS A 321 3.65 24.66 -30.86
C LYS A 321 3.27 23.78 -32.06
N ASP A 322 4.26 23.28 -32.80
CA ASP A 322 4.05 22.38 -33.94
C ASP A 322 3.44 21.03 -33.50
N TYR A 323 3.85 20.46 -32.36
CA TYR A 323 3.28 19.21 -31.82
C TYR A 323 1.91 19.41 -31.15
N LEU A 324 1.70 20.50 -30.40
CA LEU A 324 0.40 20.81 -29.81
C LEU A 324 -0.65 21.16 -30.88
N GLY A 325 -0.25 21.56 -32.09
CA GLY A 325 -1.16 21.74 -33.22
C GLY A 325 -1.58 20.45 -33.94
N ASP A 326 -0.99 19.30 -33.61
CA ASP A 326 -1.20 18.01 -34.27
C ASP A 326 -1.97 17.05 -33.33
N SER A 327 -3.22 16.72 -33.67
CA SER A 327 -4.10 15.88 -32.83
C SER A 327 -3.56 14.47 -32.58
N ILE A 328 -2.64 13.95 -33.41
CA ILE A 328 -2.01 12.63 -33.17
C ILE A 328 -0.86 12.77 -32.16
N ARG A 329 -0.17 13.93 -32.15
CA ARG A 329 1.02 14.18 -31.32
C ARG A 329 0.77 14.93 -30.03
N TYR A 330 -0.39 15.58 -29.90
CA TYR A 330 -0.76 16.45 -28.78
C TYR A 330 -0.42 15.86 -27.41
N ASP A 331 -0.87 14.62 -27.15
CA ASP A 331 -0.60 13.89 -25.91
C ASP A 331 0.89 13.80 -25.56
N TYR A 332 1.76 13.55 -26.55
CA TYR A 332 3.21 13.45 -26.36
C TYR A 332 3.90 14.81 -26.09
N ALA A 333 3.17 15.93 -26.24
CA ALA A 333 3.68 17.28 -26.02
C ALA A 333 3.22 17.91 -24.69
N LEU A 334 2.26 17.32 -23.97
CA LEU A 334 1.78 17.83 -22.69
C LEU A 334 2.88 17.86 -21.61
N ALA A 335 3.53 16.72 -21.34
CA ALA A 335 4.64 16.65 -20.40
C ALA A 335 5.87 17.50 -20.82
N PRO A 336 6.30 17.51 -22.11
CA PRO A 336 7.31 18.47 -22.57
C PRO A 336 6.90 19.93 -22.41
N ALA A 337 5.63 20.29 -22.65
CA ALA A 337 5.13 21.64 -22.45
C ALA A 337 5.18 22.06 -20.97
N LYS A 338 4.87 21.15 -20.03
CA LYS A 338 5.11 21.35 -18.59
C LYS A 338 6.58 21.69 -18.31
N VAL A 339 7.50 20.84 -18.78
CA VAL A 339 8.94 21.07 -18.57
C VAL A 339 9.42 22.39 -19.20
N PHE A 340 8.86 22.80 -20.34
CA PHE A 340 9.18 24.10 -20.94
C PHE A 340 8.64 25.26 -20.10
N HIS A 341 7.40 25.17 -19.59
CA HIS A 341 6.84 26.20 -18.70
C HIS A 341 7.70 26.35 -17.44
N GLU A 342 8.05 25.25 -16.78
CA GLU A 342 8.89 25.23 -15.58
C GLU A 342 10.31 25.76 -15.83
N THR A 343 10.97 25.34 -16.91
CA THR A 343 12.38 25.69 -17.18
C THR A 343 12.55 27.05 -17.87
N VAL A 344 11.49 27.63 -18.42
CA VAL A 344 11.50 28.91 -19.15
C VAL A 344 10.54 29.92 -18.49
N ASN A 345 10.89 30.33 -17.27
CA ASN A 345 10.31 31.45 -16.52
C ASN A 345 8.76 31.43 -16.38
N LYS A 346 8.14 30.25 -16.15
CA LYS A 346 6.68 30.08 -16.03
C LYS A 346 5.89 30.76 -17.16
N LYS A 347 6.33 30.60 -18.41
CA LYS A 347 5.70 31.24 -19.58
C LYS A 347 4.19 30.96 -19.67
N ALA A 348 3.40 31.98 -19.37
CA ALA A 348 1.93 31.93 -19.31
C ALA A 348 1.25 31.70 -20.68
N GLU A 349 1.99 31.77 -21.79
CA GLU A 349 1.47 31.36 -23.09
C GLU A 349 1.23 29.84 -23.20
N ILE A 350 1.96 29.01 -22.44
CA ILE A 350 1.91 27.55 -22.60
C ILE A 350 0.58 26.93 -22.14
N PRO A 351 0.02 27.25 -20.96
CA PRO A 351 -1.29 26.75 -20.54
C PRO A 351 -2.40 27.17 -21.51
N LYS A 352 -2.39 28.44 -21.95
CA LYS A 352 -3.33 28.97 -22.94
C LYS A 352 -3.22 28.21 -24.27
N LEU A 353 -2.00 27.98 -24.75
CA LEU A 353 -1.72 27.24 -25.99
C LEU A 353 -2.22 25.78 -25.94
N ILE A 354 -2.16 25.13 -24.79
CA ILE A 354 -2.67 23.76 -24.61
C ILE A 354 -4.19 23.74 -24.81
N LEU A 355 -4.92 24.61 -24.11
CA LEU A 355 -6.37 24.75 -24.22
C LEU A 355 -6.81 25.25 -25.61
N GLU A 356 -6.12 26.23 -26.18
CA GLU A 356 -6.38 26.77 -27.53
C GLU A 356 -6.29 25.71 -28.62
N ASN A 357 -5.43 24.70 -28.47
CA ASN A 357 -5.34 23.61 -29.44
C ASN A 357 -6.29 22.46 -29.13
N LEU A 358 -6.57 22.16 -27.85
CA LEU A 358 -7.61 21.21 -27.47
C LEU A 358 -8.97 21.58 -28.09
N ASN A 359 -9.34 22.87 -28.04
CA ASN A 359 -10.57 23.41 -28.61
C ASN A 359 -10.64 23.32 -30.15
N LYS A 360 -9.52 23.11 -30.85
CA LYS A 360 -9.50 22.94 -32.33
C LYS A 360 -9.76 21.50 -32.76
N PHE A 361 -9.63 20.53 -31.84
CA PHE A 361 -9.82 19.12 -32.15
C PHE A 361 -11.29 18.72 -32.00
N LYS A 362 -11.80 18.01 -33.02
CA LYS A 362 -13.11 17.36 -32.91
C LYS A 362 -12.99 16.10 -32.07
N ASN A 363 -13.95 15.88 -31.19
CA ASN A 363 -14.12 14.67 -30.38
C ASN A 363 -12.87 14.33 -29.55
N ASN A 364 -12.49 15.20 -28.61
CA ASN A 364 -11.51 14.86 -27.58
C ASN A 364 -12.09 13.76 -26.69
N SER A 365 -11.31 12.71 -26.41
CA SER A 365 -11.67 11.68 -25.45
C SER A 365 -11.48 12.17 -24.02
N ILE A 366 -12.24 11.62 -23.07
CA ILE A 366 -12.13 11.91 -21.62
C ILE A 366 -10.66 11.78 -21.18
N ARG A 367 -10.00 10.66 -21.50
CA ARG A 367 -8.56 10.44 -21.25
C ARG A 367 -7.61 11.55 -21.78
N ARG A 368 -7.98 12.29 -22.82
CA ARG A 368 -7.21 13.46 -23.28
C ARG A 368 -7.51 14.71 -22.45
N VAL A 369 -8.77 14.90 -22.07
CA VAL A 369 -9.19 15.95 -21.13
C VAL A 369 -8.46 15.77 -19.79
N ASP A 370 -8.48 14.56 -19.22
CA ASP A 370 -7.82 14.24 -17.94
C ASP A 370 -6.33 14.58 -17.95
N LYS A 371 -5.60 14.17 -18.99
CA LYS A 371 -4.18 14.52 -19.16
C LYS A 371 -3.95 16.02 -19.24
N VAL A 372 -4.86 16.79 -19.85
CA VAL A 372 -4.76 18.26 -19.90
C VAL A 372 -5.02 18.85 -18.53
N VAL A 373 -6.03 18.37 -17.81
CA VAL A 373 -6.34 18.80 -16.45
C VAL A 373 -5.16 18.50 -15.51
N GLU A 374 -4.71 17.25 -15.47
CA GLU A 374 -3.53 16.78 -14.76
C GLU A 374 -2.29 17.64 -15.08
N THR A 375 -2.07 17.96 -16.35
CA THR A 375 -0.95 18.81 -16.79
C THR A 375 -1.08 20.24 -16.28
N LEU A 376 -2.28 20.84 -16.29
CA LEU A 376 -2.52 22.21 -15.81
C LEU A 376 -2.45 22.32 -14.28
N ILE A 377 -2.94 21.32 -13.55
CA ILE A 377 -2.74 21.19 -12.09
C ILE A 377 -1.24 21.10 -11.80
N LYS A 378 -0.53 20.17 -12.46
CA LYS A 378 0.92 19.98 -12.29
C LYS A 378 1.78 21.16 -12.81
N MET A 379 1.20 22.13 -13.52
CA MET A 379 1.85 23.39 -13.88
C MET A 379 1.67 24.51 -12.84
N ASP A 380 0.83 24.32 -11.80
CA ASP A 380 0.37 25.40 -10.92
C ASP A 380 -0.39 26.48 -11.75
N GLN A 381 -1.38 26.03 -12.53
CA GLN A 381 -2.13 26.83 -13.52
C GLN A 381 -3.66 26.57 -13.49
N THR A 382 -4.20 26.17 -12.34
CA THR A 382 -5.65 25.93 -12.13
C THR A 382 -6.54 27.15 -12.39
N ILE A 383 -5.98 28.36 -12.35
CA ILE A 383 -6.64 29.63 -12.71
C ILE A 383 -7.23 29.68 -14.12
N TRP A 384 -6.90 28.72 -15.00
CA TRP A 384 -7.53 28.59 -16.32
C TRP A 384 -8.91 27.93 -16.27
N PHE A 385 -9.22 27.12 -15.25
CA PHE A 385 -10.56 26.50 -15.10
C PHE A 385 -11.64 27.54 -14.79
N THR A 386 -11.31 28.61 -14.07
CA THR A 386 -12.21 29.75 -13.84
C THR A 386 -12.29 30.72 -15.04
N LYS A 387 -11.66 30.37 -16.19
CA LYS A 387 -11.52 31.23 -17.38
C LYS A 387 -11.67 30.48 -18.69
N LEU A 388 -12.25 29.27 -18.69
CA LEU A 388 -12.33 28.39 -19.86
C LEU A 388 -13.04 29.08 -21.04
N GLU A 389 -14.13 29.82 -20.80
CA GLU A 389 -14.86 30.62 -21.79
C GLU A 389 -13.98 31.55 -22.65
N SER A 390 -12.83 32.00 -22.12
CA SER A 390 -11.88 32.87 -22.84
C SER A 390 -11.00 32.14 -23.86
N VAL A 391 -11.13 30.81 -23.98
CA VAL A 391 -10.28 29.93 -24.82
C VAL A 391 -11.06 28.77 -25.46
N ILE A 392 -11.98 28.16 -24.71
CA ILE A 392 -12.83 27.05 -25.10
C ILE A 392 -14.17 27.60 -25.62
N THR A 393 -14.64 27.09 -26.76
CA THR A 393 -15.87 27.57 -27.43
C THR A 393 -16.89 26.44 -27.64
N SER A 394 -16.71 25.33 -26.93
CA SER A 394 -17.59 24.16 -26.94
C SER A 394 -17.98 23.89 -25.50
N GLU A 395 -19.27 24.09 -25.18
CA GLU A 395 -19.85 23.88 -23.85
C GLU A 395 -19.51 22.47 -23.35
N VAL A 396 -19.82 21.44 -24.16
CA VAL A 396 -19.48 20.03 -23.87
C VAL A 396 -17.99 19.82 -23.56
N LEU A 397 -17.06 20.55 -24.19
CA LEU A 397 -15.63 20.44 -23.86
C LEU A 397 -15.28 21.15 -22.55
N MET A 398 -15.95 22.27 -22.26
CA MET A 398 -15.82 23.01 -21.01
C MET A 398 -16.35 22.19 -19.83
N ASP A 399 -17.52 21.57 -19.96
CA ASP A 399 -18.13 20.71 -18.94
C ASP A 399 -17.24 19.51 -18.63
N ASN A 400 -16.72 18.83 -19.67
CA ASN A 400 -15.76 17.73 -19.49
C ASN A 400 -14.47 18.20 -18.78
N LEU A 401 -13.95 19.40 -19.10
CA LEU A 401 -12.79 19.98 -18.42
C LEU A 401 -13.08 20.34 -16.96
N LEU A 402 -14.28 20.82 -16.65
CA LEU A 402 -14.70 21.19 -15.29
C LEU A 402 -14.96 19.96 -14.42
N ASN A 403 -15.61 18.92 -14.95
CA ASN A 403 -15.87 17.67 -14.24
C ASN A 403 -14.55 16.90 -13.99
N SER A 404 -13.70 16.79 -15.02
CA SER A 404 -12.36 16.20 -14.87
C SER A 404 -11.50 17.03 -13.89
N TYR A 405 -11.64 18.36 -13.85
CA TYR A 405 -11.04 19.19 -12.81
C TYR A 405 -11.64 18.95 -11.43
N ALA A 406 -12.96 18.79 -11.28
CA ALA A 406 -13.59 18.50 -10.00
C ALA A 406 -13.08 17.19 -9.38
N ILE A 407 -12.91 16.14 -10.19
CA ILE A 407 -12.34 14.86 -9.76
C ILE A 407 -10.85 14.99 -9.43
N LEU A 408 -10.05 15.60 -10.32
CA LEU A 408 -8.58 15.63 -10.21
C LEU A 408 -8.04 16.76 -9.30
N ARG A 409 -8.87 17.72 -8.90
CA ARG A 409 -8.46 18.80 -7.97
C ARG A 409 -8.54 18.39 -6.50
N ASN A 410 -9.29 17.34 -6.15
CA ASN A 410 -9.52 16.93 -4.77
C ASN A 410 -8.19 16.48 -4.16
N ASN A 411 -7.50 17.44 -3.56
CA ASN A 411 -6.07 17.38 -3.34
C ASN A 411 -5.81 16.63 -2.02
N PRO A 412 -4.94 15.62 -1.96
CA PRO A 412 -4.59 14.97 -0.70
C PRO A 412 -4.12 15.96 0.38
N GLU A 413 -3.51 17.09 -0.01
CA GLU A 413 -3.19 18.22 0.86
C GLU A 413 -4.43 18.87 1.51
N GLU A 414 -5.50 19.09 0.75
CA GLU A 414 -6.74 19.74 1.21
C GLU A 414 -7.58 18.79 2.08
N ILE A 415 -7.60 17.50 1.73
CA ILE A 415 -8.32 16.47 2.49
C ILE A 415 -7.59 16.17 3.82
N ALA A 416 -6.26 16.24 3.83
CA ALA A 416 -5.45 16.15 5.06
C ALA A 416 -5.65 17.36 5.98
N GLU A 417 -5.77 18.56 5.39
CA GLU A 417 -6.11 19.78 6.13
C GLU A 417 -7.54 19.72 6.68
N ALA A 418 -8.51 19.17 5.94
CA ALA A 418 -9.87 18.95 6.41
C ALA A 418 -9.94 18.02 7.63
N LEU A 419 -9.31 16.83 7.57
CA LEU A 419 -9.26 15.88 8.69
C LEU A 419 -8.73 16.55 9.99
N TYR A 420 -7.68 17.35 9.87
CA TYR A 420 -7.07 18.04 11.00
C TYR A 420 -7.90 19.24 11.51
N LEU A 421 -8.43 20.08 10.62
CA LEU A 421 -9.19 21.28 11.01
C LEU A 421 -10.59 20.97 11.55
N ILE A 422 -11.17 19.83 11.16
CA ILE A 422 -12.45 19.34 11.72
C ILE A 422 -12.23 18.71 13.11
N GLY A 423 -11.03 18.19 13.40
CA GLY A 423 -10.73 17.51 14.66
C GLY A 423 -10.88 15.99 14.60
N LEU A 424 -10.86 15.39 13.40
CA LEU A 424 -10.82 13.92 13.25
C LEU A 424 -9.42 13.33 13.52
N ILE A 425 -8.36 14.15 13.42
CA ILE A 425 -6.99 13.77 13.80
C ILE A 425 -6.31 14.90 14.59
N ASP A 426 -5.65 14.56 15.70
CA ASP A 426 -4.90 15.51 16.54
C ASP A 426 -3.62 16.07 15.88
N THR A 427 -3.07 15.36 14.89
CA THR A 427 -1.77 15.67 14.29
C THR A 427 -1.90 15.81 12.77
N PRO A 428 -1.43 16.93 12.17
CA PRO A 428 -1.45 17.09 10.72
C PRO A 428 -0.67 15.99 9.98
N ILE A 429 -1.27 15.41 8.96
CA ILE A 429 -0.63 14.35 8.15
C ILE A 429 0.66 14.89 7.52
N GLN A 430 1.76 14.15 7.66
CA GLN A 430 3.06 14.59 7.16
C GLN A 430 3.07 14.71 5.63
N SER A 431 3.71 15.76 5.09
CA SER A 431 3.75 16.01 3.64
C SER A 431 4.38 14.86 2.82
N SER A 432 5.18 14.00 3.45
CA SER A 432 5.66 12.73 2.90
C SER A 432 4.53 11.73 2.65
N ILE A 433 3.65 11.53 3.63
CA ILE A 433 2.49 10.64 3.58
C ILE A 433 1.46 11.20 2.58
N ILE A 434 1.19 12.50 2.62
CA ILE A 434 0.33 13.18 1.63
C ILE A 434 0.90 12.99 0.20
N SER A 435 2.22 13.07 0.03
CA SER A 435 2.88 12.79 -1.26
C SER A 435 2.77 11.33 -1.67
N GLU A 436 2.70 10.39 -0.73
CA GLU A 436 2.54 8.96 -0.99
C GLU A 436 1.09 8.63 -1.41
N ALA A 437 0.10 9.14 -0.67
CA ALA A 437 -1.32 9.08 -1.04
C ALA A 437 -1.60 9.65 -2.45
N LYS A 438 -0.92 10.74 -2.82
CA LYS A 438 -1.02 11.38 -4.15
C LYS A 438 -0.56 10.50 -5.32
N TYR A 439 0.21 9.44 -5.05
CA TYR A 439 0.70 8.48 -6.04
C TYR A 439 0.37 7.03 -5.65
N ASN A 440 -0.59 6.81 -4.74
CA ASN A 440 -1.05 5.49 -4.38
C ASN A 440 -2.11 5.03 -5.40
N ASP A 441 -1.90 3.83 -5.95
CA ASP A 441 -2.75 3.19 -6.94
C ASP A 441 -3.63 2.10 -6.27
N ARG A 442 -4.11 2.33 -5.02
CA ARG A 442 -5.00 1.38 -4.30
C ARG A 442 -6.46 1.58 -4.71
N TYR A 443 -6.94 2.82 -4.69
CA TYR A 443 -8.31 3.17 -5.12
C TYR A 443 -8.28 3.92 -6.46
N PHE A 444 -9.31 3.72 -7.28
CA PHE A 444 -9.44 4.32 -8.62
C PHE A 444 -10.86 4.84 -8.85
N GLY A 445 -11.02 5.77 -9.79
CA GLY A 445 -12.32 6.34 -10.17
C GLY A 445 -12.65 7.62 -9.41
N GLU A 446 -13.94 7.89 -9.25
CA GLU A 446 -14.46 9.03 -8.50
C GLU A 446 -14.12 8.89 -7.00
N ASN A 447 -13.85 10.01 -6.33
CA ASN A 447 -13.45 10.06 -4.91
C ASN A 447 -12.18 9.27 -4.53
N ALA A 448 -11.46 8.68 -5.49
CA ALA A 448 -10.25 7.88 -5.25
C ALA A 448 -9.15 8.62 -4.47
N HIS A 449 -8.98 9.92 -4.66
CA HIS A 449 -8.00 10.71 -3.89
C HIS A 449 -8.37 10.87 -2.40
N ILE A 450 -9.66 10.76 -2.06
CA ILE A 450 -10.14 10.77 -0.67
C ILE A 450 -9.79 9.42 -0.03
N TYR A 451 -10.22 8.29 -0.62
CA TYR A 451 -9.92 6.96 -0.10
C TYR A 451 -8.41 6.64 -0.06
N ASN A 452 -7.63 7.04 -1.07
CA ASN A 452 -6.18 6.86 -1.09
C ASN A 452 -5.44 7.68 -0.01
N LEU A 453 -6.02 8.78 0.52
CA LEU A 453 -5.47 9.49 1.67
C LEU A 453 -6.01 8.94 2.99
N LEU A 454 -7.32 8.69 3.08
CA LEU A 454 -7.96 8.12 4.26
C LEU A 454 -7.27 6.81 4.68
N HIS A 455 -6.81 5.99 3.73
CA HIS A 455 -6.01 4.80 4.00
C HIS A 455 -4.68 5.04 4.76
N PHE A 456 -4.20 6.28 4.86
CA PHE A 456 -3.06 6.67 5.70
C PHE A 456 -3.44 7.51 6.94
N SER A 457 -4.74 7.65 7.25
CA SER A 457 -5.21 8.37 8.44
C SER A 457 -5.13 7.55 9.73
N GLY A 458 -5.20 6.21 9.63
CA GLY A 458 -5.40 5.33 10.79
C GLY A 458 -6.84 5.30 11.33
N LEU A 459 -7.81 5.76 10.53
CA LEU A 459 -9.24 5.81 10.86
C LEU A 459 -10.13 5.09 9.83
N PHE A 460 -9.55 4.59 8.74
CA PHE A 460 -10.29 4.26 7.53
C PHE A 460 -10.36 2.76 7.27
N ILE A 461 -11.60 2.30 7.12
CA ILE A 461 -11.96 0.90 7.04
C ILE A 461 -12.64 0.66 5.69
N ASP A 462 -12.11 -0.31 4.95
CA ASP A 462 -12.53 -0.75 3.61
C ASP A 462 -12.72 -2.27 3.69
N LEU A 463 -13.95 -2.70 3.96
CA LEU A 463 -14.32 -4.10 4.19
C LEU A 463 -14.86 -4.71 2.91
N ASP A 464 -14.23 -5.79 2.46
CA ASP A 464 -14.78 -6.69 1.45
C ASP A 464 -15.86 -7.56 2.13
N THR A 465 -17.11 -7.42 1.68
CA THR A 465 -18.28 -8.11 2.23
C THR A 465 -18.35 -9.59 1.85
N SER A 466 -17.47 -10.07 0.96
CA SER A 466 -17.42 -11.45 0.46
C SER A 466 -16.35 -12.32 1.13
N LEU A 467 -15.63 -11.79 2.14
CA LEU A 467 -14.61 -12.51 2.89
C LEU A 467 -15.16 -13.76 3.58
N ALA A 468 -14.31 -14.78 3.74
CA ALA A 468 -14.69 -16.03 4.40
C ALA A 468 -14.64 -15.87 5.93
N SER A 469 -15.59 -16.49 6.65
CA SER A 469 -15.72 -16.39 8.12
C SER A 469 -14.45 -16.77 8.90
N GLU A 470 -13.56 -17.58 8.32
CA GLU A 470 -12.21 -17.88 8.86
C GLU A 470 -11.34 -16.60 9.04
N GLN A 471 -11.68 -15.50 8.36
CA GLN A 471 -10.96 -14.22 8.38
C GLN A 471 -11.56 -13.19 9.36
N ILE A 472 -12.57 -13.55 10.16
CA ILE A 472 -13.20 -12.60 11.10
C ILE A 472 -12.17 -12.05 12.09
N ALA A 473 -11.36 -12.90 12.72
CA ALA A 473 -10.34 -12.46 13.69
C ALA A 473 -9.35 -11.43 13.10
N SER A 474 -8.80 -11.69 11.91
CA SER A 474 -7.90 -10.73 11.24
C SER A 474 -8.60 -9.49 10.72
N THR A 475 -9.94 -9.51 10.62
CA THR A 475 -10.75 -8.32 10.34
C THR A 475 -10.96 -7.48 11.61
N VAL A 476 -11.16 -8.10 12.78
CA VAL A 476 -11.17 -7.40 14.09
C VAL A 476 -9.83 -6.68 14.31
N ASP A 477 -8.71 -7.38 14.10
CA ASP A 477 -7.37 -6.79 14.23
C ASP A 477 -7.24 -5.51 13.38
N TYR A 478 -7.71 -5.55 12.13
CA TYR A 478 -7.74 -4.40 11.21
C TYR A 478 -8.67 -3.27 11.69
N LEU A 479 -9.83 -3.58 12.27
CA LEU A 479 -10.74 -2.59 12.87
C LEU A 479 -10.11 -1.90 14.08
N PHE A 480 -9.46 -2.66 14.97
CA PHE A 480 -8.76 -2.12 16.13
C PHE A 480 -7.56 -1.26 15.72
N GLU A 481 -6.76 -1.67 14.72
CA GLU A 481 -5.67 -0.85 14.16
C GLU A 481 -6.15 0.50 13.58
N ASN A 482 -7.44 0.62 13.20
CA ASN A 482 -8.02 1.82 12.58
C ASN A 482 -9.05 2.54 13.47
N SER A 483 -8.87 2.47 14.79
CA SER A 483 -9.81 2.96 15.81
C SER A 483 -9.24 4.04 16.77
N SER A 484 -8.20 4.77 16.37
CA SER A 484 -7.51 5.75 17.26
C SER A 484 -6.99 5.19 18.61
N ASN A 485 -6.82 3.87 18.71
CA ASN A 485 -6.53 3.14 19.96
C ASN A 485 -7.70 3.11 20.97
N ALA A 486 -8.95 3.39 20.56
CA ALA A 486 -10.13 3.26 21.42
C ALA A 486 -10.24 1.86 22.07
N PHE A 487 -9.74 0.83 21.37
CA PHE A 487 -9.73 -0.56 21.82
C PHE A 487 -8.40 -1.05 22.44
N GLU A 488 -7.46 -0.17 22.85
CA GLU A 488 -6.07 -0.53 23.29
C GLU A 488 -5.97 -1.56 24.43
N ASN A 489 -7.04 -1.79 25.20
CA ASN A 489 -7.07 -2.76 26.32
C ASN A 489 -8.16 -3.84 26.16
N THR A 490 -8.64 -4.05 24.93
CA THR A 490 -9.67 -5.05 24.60
C THR A 490 -9.07 -6.45 24.51
N LEU A 491 -9.80 -7.46 24.96
CA LEU A 491 -9.54 -8.86 24.61
C LEU A 491 -10.70 -9.36 23.76
N ILE A 492 -10.41 -10.21 22.78
CA ILE A 492 -11.44 -10.85 21.95
C ILE A 492 -11.13 -12.32 21.70
N GLY A 493 -12.17 -13.14 21.71
CA GLY A 493 -12.17 -14.52 21.22
C GLY A 493 -13.27 -14.69 20.18
N THR A 494 -13.01 -15.53 19.18
CA THR A 494 -13.95 -15.86 18.11
C THR A 494 -14.05 -17.37 17.99
N GLU A 495 -15.19 -17.93 18.38
CA GLU A 495 -15.48 -19.37 18.34
C GLU A 495 -16.42 -19.66 17.16
N LEU A 496 -16.00 -20.55 16.26
CA LEU A 496 -16.86 -21.14 15.24
C LEU A 496 -17.63 -22.29 15.90
N GLU A 497 -18.90 -22.05 16.27
CA GLU A 497 -19.72 -23.06 16.96
C GLU A 497 -20.20 -24.16 15.99
N ASP A 498 -20.52 -23.79 14.76
CA ASP A 498 -20.93 -24.71 13.68
C ASP A 498 -20.53 -24.12 12.30
N GLU A 499 -20.81 -24.82 11.19
CA GLU A 499 -20.49 -24.33 9.83
C GLU A 499 -21.11 -22.94 9.50
N ASN A 500 -22.13 -22.49 10.24
CA ASN A 500 -22.93 -21.29 9.95
C ASN A 500 -23.13 -20.31 11.12
N GLU A 501 -22.55 -20.57 12.29
CA GLU A 501 -22.70 -19.74 13.49
C GLU A 501 -21.33 -19.34 14.06
N VAL A 502 -21.16 -18.07 14.43
CA VAL A 502 -19.93 -17.53 15.00
C VAL A 502 -20.24 -16.81 16.31
N SER A 503 -19.66 -17.27 17.41
CA SER A 503 -19.70 -16.54 18.68
C SER A 503 -18.47 -15.66 18.84
N ILE A 504 -18.68 -14.43 19.27
CA ILE A 504 -17.66 -13.41 19.53
C ILE A 504 -17.76 -13.04 21.01
N THR A 505 -16.71 -13.33 21.77
CA THR A 505 -16.55 -12.86 23.16
C THR A 505 -15.61 -11.67 23.15
N LEU A 506 -16.11 -10.47 23.43
CA LEU A 506 -15.31 -9.24 23.53
C LEU A 506 -15.32 -8.72 24.97
N ILE A 507 -14.15 -8.42 25.54
CA ILE A 507 -14.01 -7.87 26.89
C ILE A 507 -13.35 -6.50 26.80
N PHE A 508 -14.10 -5.47 27.20
CA PHE A 508 -13.66 -4.07 27.20
C PHE A 508 -13.92 -3.44 28.57
N ASN A 509 -12.89 -2.83 29.14
CA ASN A 509 -12.88 -2.35 30.53
C ASN A 509 -13.31 -3.44 31.53
N GLU A 510 -14.40 -3.20 32.27
CA GLU A 510 -14.96 -4.12 33.27
C GLU A 510 -16.16 -4.95 32.76
N ASN A 511 -16.52 -4.80 31.48
CA ASN A 511 -17.65 -5.50 30.84
C ASN A 511 -17.16 -6.60 29.87
N ALA A 512 -17.94 -7.67 29.75
CA ALA A 512 -17.83 -8.64 28.67
C ALA A 512 -19.11 -8.62 27.80
N TYR A 513 -18.95 -8.87 26.51
CA TYR A 513 -19.99 -8.87 25.50
C TYR A 513 -19.93 -10.21 24.76
N LEU A 514 -21.04 -10.94 24.76
CA LEU A 514 -21.20 -12.19 24.02
C LEU A 514 -22.14 -11.92 22.85
N TYR A 515 -21.65 -12.13 21.62
CA TYR A 515 -22.39 -11.91 20.39
C TYR A 515 -22.41 -13.18 19.52
N ASN A 516 -23.60 -13.68 19.15
CA ASN A 516 -23.72 -14.81 18.22
C ASN A 516 -24.24 -14.33 16.86
N SER A 517 -23.45 -14.54 15.81
CA SER A 517 -23.74 -14.15 14.42
C SER A 517 -24.30 -15.33 13.62
N ASN A 518 -25.41 -15.09 12.92
CA ASN A 518 -26.08 -16.05 12.05
C ASN A 518 -25.85 -15.69 10.57
N LYS A 519 -25.32 -16.62 9.77
CA LYS A 519 -24.90 -16.40 8.37
C LYS A 519 -25.96 -15.91 7.35
N GLU A 520 -27.22 -15.72 7.74
CA GLU A 520 -28.19 -15.02 6.88
C GLU A 520 -27.85 -13.53 6.75
N ASN A 521 -27.23 -12.95 7.79
CA ASN A 521 -26.69 -11.60 7.79
C ASN A 521 -25.19 -11.58 7.43
N ASN A 522 -24.70 -10.40 7.03
CA ASN A 522 -23.27 -10.20 6.84
C ASN A 522 -22.57 -9.93 8.19
N CYS A 523 -21.91 -10.96 8.72
CA CYS A 523 -21.20 -10.92 10.01
C CYS A 523 -20.18 -9.76 10.17
N TYR A 524 -19.67 -9.19 9.08
CA TYR A 524 -18.77 -8.02 9.14
C TYR A 524 -19.50 -6.71 9.43
N ILE A 525 -20.79 -6.62 9.06
CA ILE A 525 -21.66 -5.49 9.44
C ILE A 525 -22.08 -5.64 10.90
N GLU A 526 -22.56 -6.82 11.29
CA GLU A 526 -22.94 -7.13 12.67
C GLU A 526 -21.80 -6.88 13.67
N MET A 527 -20.55 -7.14 13.26
CA MET A 527 -19.36 -6.82 14.04
C MET A 527 -19.10 -5.31 14.17
N ILE A 528 -19.39 -4.50 13.15
CA ILE A 528 -19.31 -3.02 13.26
C ILE A 528 -20.37 -2.51 14.25
N ASP A 529 -21.58 -3.05 14.20
CA ASP A 529 -22.67 -2.67 15.10
C ASP A 529 -22.37 -3.09 16.54
N LEU A 530 -21.82 -4.30 16.76
CA LEU A 530 -21.28 -4.75 18.04
C LEU A 530 -20.23 -3.77 18.59
N LEU A 531 -19.23 -3.38 17.78
CA LEU A 531 -18.19 -2.46 18.24
C LEU A 531 -18.72 -1.05 18.52
N ASN A 532 -19.69 -0.56 17.74
CA ASN A 532 -20.36 0.71 18.00
C ASN A 532 -21.16 0.67 19.32
N GLN A 533 -21.86 -0.43 19.62
CA GLN A 533 -22.54 -0.63 20.91
C GLN A 533 -21.55 -0.69 22.08
N VAL A 534 -20.41 -1.39 21.93
CA VAL A 534 -19.37 -1.46 22.97
C VAL A 534 -18.80 -0.09 23.31
N LEU A 535 -18.68 0.81 22.33
CA LEU A 535 -18.21 2.18 22.51
C LEU A 535 -19.27 3.07 23.19
N GLU A 536 -20.54 2.88 22.83
CA GLU A 536 -21.69 3.57 23.45
C GLU A 536 -21.88 3.17 24.92
N ASP A 537 -21.80 1.88 25.22
CA ASP A 537 -21.88 1.30 26.56
C ASP A 537 -20.73 1.72 27.50
N ASN A 538 -19.73 2.45 27.00
CA ASN A 538 -18.54 2.91 27.73
C ASN A 538 -18.32 4.43 27.65
N ASP A 539 -19.34 5.22 27.28
CA ASP A 539 -19.27 6.69 27.19
C ASP A 539 -18.13 7.22 26.27
N VAL A 540 -17.83 6.52 25.17
CA VAL A 540 -16.93 7.01 24.11
C VAL A 540 -17.76 7.79 23.08
N ASP A 541 -17.22 8.85 22.48
CA ASP A 541 -17.94 9.68 21.49
C ASP A 541 -17.76 9.15 20.04
N GLU A 542 -16.59 8.58 19.71
CA GLU A 542 -16.25 8.13 18.37
C GLU A 542 -16.96 6.83 17.94
N ARG A 543 -17.38 6.73 16.68
CA ARG A 543 -18.05 5.55 16.09
C ARG A 543 -17.51 5.22 14.71
N PHE A 544 -17.72 3.98 14.26
CA PHE A 544 -17.49 3.58 12.87
C PHE A 544 -18.61 4.11 11.98
N CYS A 545 -18.37 5.26 11.36
CA CYS A 545 -19.35 5.99 10.58
C CYS A 545 -19.31 5.60 9.08
N LEU A 546 -20.40 5.05 8.55
CA LEU A 546 -20.52 4.63 7.15
C LEU A 546 -20.19 5.77 6.17
N LEU A 547 -19.20 5.59 5.30
CA LEU A 547 -18.85 6.50 4.20
C LEU A 547 -19.55 6.14 2.88
N SER A 548 -19.58 4.86 2.52
CA SER A 548 -20.24 4.35 1.31
C SER A 548 -20.43 2.84 1.40
N SER A 549 -21.50 2.32 0.80
CA SER A 549 -21.74 0.89 0.60
C SER A 549 -21.81 0.57 -0.89
N THR A 550 -21.30 -0.60 -1.28
CA THR A 550 -21.32 -1.14 -2.66
C THR A 550 -21.38 -2.67 -2.60
N ASP A 551 -21.89 -3.31 -3.66
CA ASP A 551 -21.99 -4.78 -3.77
C ASP A 551 -20.65 -5.51 -3.52
N GLU A 552 -19.53 -4.86 -3.83
CA GLU A 552 -18.15 -5.37 -3.66
C GLU A 552 -17.48 -4.93 -2.33
N GLY A 553 -18.17 -4.22 -1.44
CA GLY A 553 -17.64 -3.85 -0.12
C GLY A 553 -18.19 -2.56 0.50
N ILE A 554 -17.93 -2.37 1.80
CA ILE A 554 -18.46 -1.28 2.63
C ILE A 554 -17.31 -0.50 3.28
N ARG A 555 -17.45 0.83 3.33
CA ARG A 555 -16.40 1.75 3.83
C ARG A 555 -16.87 2.55 5.02
N TYR A 556 -16.04 2.62 6.05
CA TYR A 556 -16.29 3.38 7.28
C TYR A 556 -15.14 4.35 7.60
N LEU A 557 -15.45 5.40 8.35
CA LEU A 557 -14.49 6.30 8.97
C LEU A 557 -14.74 6.32 10.48
N PHE A 558 -13.71 6.02 11.27
CA PHE A 558 -13.78 6.13 12.72
C PHE A 558 -13.66 7.60 13.17
N GLY A 559 -14.53 8.03 14.09
CA GLY A 559 -14.52 9.37 14.66
C GLY A 559 -15.90 9.80 15.18
N ASP A 560 -15.98 11.02 15.74
CA ASP A 560 -17.25 11.66 16.11
C ASP A 560 -18.20 11.76 14.89
N GLN A 561 -19.49 11.48 15.11
CA GLN A 561 -20.48 11.39 14.03
C GLN A 561 -20.71 12.71 13.30
N GLU A 562 -20.76 13.84 14.01
CA GLU A 562 -20.95 15.16 13.41
C GLU A 562 -19.66 15.63 12.70
N TYR A 563 -18.48 15.32 13.23
CA TYR A 563 -17.20 15.58 12.57
C TYR A 563 -17.08 14.78 11.27
N VAL A 564 -17.44 13.49 11.26
CA VAL A 564 -17.47 12.70 10.02
C VAL A 564 -18.51 13.23 9.02
N LYS A 565 -19.68 13.71 9.48
CA LYS A 565 -20.72 14.35 8.66
C LYS A 565 -20.26 15.67 8.04
N VAL A 566 -19.55 16.52 8.79
CA VAL A 566 -18.89 17.73 8.26
C VAL A 566 -17.83 17.35 7.22
N PHE A 567 -17.00 16.34 7.49
CA PHE A 567 -15.97 15.87 6.56
C PHE A 567 -16.56 15.34 5.24
N LYS A 568 -17.60 14.48 5.31
CA LYS A 568 -18.35 13.99 4.13
C LYS A 568 -18.86 15.16 3.28
N THR A 569 -19.43 16.18 3.92
CA THR A 569 -19.96 17.37 3.25
C THR A 569 -18.86 18.19 2.58
N GLN A 570 -17.78 18.49 3.31
CA GLN A 570 -16.65 19.27 2.79
C GLN A 570 -15.92 18.58 1.63
N CYS A 571 -15.82 17.25 1.67
CA CYS A 571 -15.20 16.46 0.60
C CYS A 571 -16.16 16.11 -0.57
N GLY A 572 -17.43 16.50 -0.50
CA GLY A 572 -18.42 16.24 -1.55
C GLY A 572 -18.86 14.78 -1.66
N LEU A 573 -18.74 14.00 -0.58
CA LEU A 573 -19.25 12.62 -0.50
C LEU A 573 -20.78 12.57 -0.30
N ILE A 574 -21.36 13.65 0.23
CA ILE A 574 -22.80 13.88 0.34
C ILE A 574 -23.13 15.30 -0.15
N PRO A 575 -24.34 15.57 -0.66
CA PRO A 575 -24.75 16.93 -0.99
C PRO A 575 -24.77 17.83 0.26
N PRO A 576 -24.49 19.14 0.11
CA PRO A 576 -24.63 20.06 1.23
C PRO A 576 -26.10 20.15 1.65
N VAL A 577 -26.34 20.16 2.96
CA VAL A 577 -27.67 20.40 3.53
C VAL A 577 -28.09 21.83 3.19
N GLU A 578 -29.25 22.00 2.57
CA GLU A 578 -29.90 23.31 2.44
C GLU A 578 -30.64 23.61 3.75
N ASP A 579 -30.28 24.72 4.42
CA ASP A 579 -30.95 25.19 5.64
C ASP A 579 -32.44 25.51 5.32
N SER A 580 -33.34 24.61 5.70
CA SER A 580 -34.79 24.83 5.67
C SER A 580 -35.43 24.26 6.94
N ASP A 581 -36.10 25.13 7.69
CA ASP A 581 -36.87 24.76 8.89
C ASP A 581 -38.12 23.93 8.51
N ASP A 582 -38.57 23.08 9.44
CA ASP A 582 -39.87 22.40 9.51
C ASP A 582 -40.31 21.49 8.32
N VAL A 583 -40.11 20.17 8.45
CA VAL A 583 -41.20 19.15 8.46
C VAL A 583 -40.76 17.96 9.34
N GLU A 584 -41.63 17.51 10.24
CA GLU A 584 -41.47 16.22 10.95
C GLU A 584 -42.04 15.06 10.12
N GLY A 585 -41.20 14.04 9.85
CA GLY A 585 -41.60 12.66 9.57
C GLY A 585 -42.23 12.34 8.20
N GLU A 586 -41.63 11.36 7.52
CA GLU A 586 -42.37 10.35 6.75
C GLU A 586 -41.52 9.06 6.74
N GLU A 587 -42.11 7.96 7.24
CA GLU A 587 -41.55 6.60 7.16
C GLU A 587 -42.09 5.95 5.88
N ASP A 588 -41.23 5.48 4.99
CA ASP A 588 -41.58 4.68 3.81
C ASP A 588 -40.49 3.60 3.61
N SER A 589 -40.78 2.35 3.24
CA SER A 589 -42.05 1.59 3.28
C SER A 589 -41.71 0.12 2.98
N GLU A 590 -42.24 -0.85 3.73
CA GLU A 590 -42.17 -2.26 3.35
C GLU A 590 -43.20 -2.55 2.24
N ASP A 591 -42.75 -2.97 1.05
CA ASP A 591 -43.62 -3.53 0.00
C ASP A 591 -42.79 -4.25 -1.10
N GLU A 592 -42.79 -5.58 -1.12
CA GLU A 592 -42.78 -6.38 -2.37
C GLU A 592 -43.16 -7.84 -2.03
N ASP A 593 -44.42 -8.20 -2.26
CA ASP A 593 -44.98 -9.52 -1.94
C ASP A 593 -45.58 -10.20 -3.20
N GLU A 594 -45.55 -11.54 -3.22
CA GLU A 594 -46.13 -12.50 -4.18
C GLU A 594 -46.27 -12.13 -5.68
N SER A 595 -45.53 -12.84 -6.54
CA SER A 595 -46.06 -13.24 -7.86
C SER A 595 -45.61 -14.65 -8.29
N GLU A 596 -46.51 -15.62 -8.20
CA GLU A 596 -46.36 -16.99 -8.76
C GLU A 596 -47.60 -17.36 -9.61
N GLU A 597 -47.49 -18.42 -10.43
CA GLU A 597 -48.55 -19.01 -11.27
C GLU A 597 -49.08 -18.14 -12.47
N ASN A 598 -49.32 -18.65 -13.70
CA ASN A 598 -49.16 -20.02 -14.23
C ASN A 598 -49.20 -20.11 -15.79
N GLN A 599 -48.84 -21.29 -16.30
CA GLN A 599 -49.36 -21.98 -17.51
C GLN A 599 -49.07 -21.50 -18.97
N ASP A 600 -48.09 -22.21 -19.56
CA ASP A 600 -48.27 -23.24 -20.61
C ASP A 600 -48.04 -23.04 -22.14
N GLU A 601 -47.47 -24.12 -22.68
CA GLU A 601 -47.41 -24.67 -24.05
C GLU A 601 -47.34 -23.75 -25.29
N SER A 602 -46.23 -23.88 -26.02
CA SER A 602 -46.24 -24.70 -27.26
C SER A 602 -44.84 -25.08 -27.75
N GLN A 603 -44.74 -26.23 -28.41
CA GLN A 603 -43.52 -26.74 -29.03
C GLN A 603 -43.40 -26.28 -30.49
N GLY A 604 -42.18 -26.06 -30.99
CA GLY A 604 -41.91 -25.78 -32.39
C GLY A 604 -40.43 -25.98 -32.75
N GLU A 605 -40.14 -27.01 -33.54
CA GLU A 605 -38.81 -27.28 -34.09
C GLU A 605 -38.53 -26.38 -35.29
N GLU A 606 -37.28 -25.90 -35.45
CA GLU A 606 -36.54 -26.06 -36.71
C GLU A 606 -35.04 -25.75 -36.52
N GLU A 607 -34.18 -26.66 -36.98
CA GLU A 607 -32.77 -26.34 -37.28
C GLU A 607 -32.70 -25.52 -38.57
N ILE A 608 -31.68 -24.67 -38.74
CA ILE A 608 -30.76 -24.71 -39.90
C ILE A 608 -29.66 -23.64 -39.78
N SER A 609 -28.50 -23.98 -40.33
CA SER A 609 -27.25 -23.21 -40.28
C SER A 609 -27.26 -21.90 -41.10
N ASN A 610 -26.32 -20.99 -40.79
CA ASN A 610 -25.10 -20.85 -41.62
C ASN A 610 -24.02 -19.90 -41.07
N LEU A 611 -22.81 -20.10 -41.58
CA LEU A 611 -21.55 -19.42 -41.25
C LEU A 611 -21.53 -17.92 -41.58
N ASN A 612 -20.86 -17.13 -40.72
CA ASN A 612 -19.55 -16.51 -41.03
C ASN A 612 -18.80 -16.11 -39.76
#